data_AF-X1EJJ0-F1
#
_entry.id   AF-X1EJJ0-F1
#
_cell.length_a   1.000
_cell.length_b   1.000
_cell.length_c   1.000
_cell.angle_alpha   90.00
_cell.angle_beta   90.00
_cell.angle_gamma   90.00
#
_symmetry.space_group_name_H-M   'P 1'
#
loop_
_entity.id
_entity.type
_entity.pdbx_description
1 polymer ?
#
loop_
_entity_poly.entity_id
_entity_poly.type
_entity_poly.pdbx_seq_one_letter_code
_entity_poly.pdbx_strand_id
1 'polypeptide(L)'
;QATAVNPLTGFAPLTQGSSAIFGHAQVAMQTVPTPADVMPAIMHTTGSVSLKNYSKTGRGIKAEFHHTLGAVIVEKKGEYFHMRHVCAQDNGSFFDLDRQYTTKGWKGGYRIEALVTGDEHCLWMNPEVKRGTYGEGGLCELLRPKVIVRHDVLDAYSISHHHRKNAVVQWAKQE
;
A
#
# COMPACT_ATOMS: atom_id res chain seq x y z
N GLN A 1 13.58 -12.47 22.73
CA GLN A 1 14.31 -11.59 21.79
C GLN A 1 13.96 -10.13 22.05
N ALA A 2 14.87 -9.19 21.82
CA ALA A 2 14.57 -7.74 21.80
C ALA A 2 14.78 -7.22 20.37
N THR A 3 13.81 -6.48 19.82
CA THR A 3 13.87 -5.97 18.44
C THR A 3 14.12 -4.46 18.43
N ALA A 4 14.46 -3.93 17.24
CA ALA A 4 14.47 -2.50 16.99
C ALA A 4 13.04 -1.93 17.06
N VAL A 5 12.89 -0.67 17.49
CA VAL A 5 11.57 0.01 17.55
C VAL A 5 11.09 0.38 16.15
N ASN A 6 12.00 0.89 15.31
CA ASN A 6 11.80 1.06 13.89
C ASN A 6 12.79 0.15 13.16
N PRO A 7 12.32 -0.87 12.42
CA PRO A 7 13.19 -1.84 11.76
C PRO A 7 13.90 -1.29 10.52
N LEU A 8 13.52 -0.12 10.01
CA LEU A 8 14.09 0.48 8.80
C LEU A 8 15.13 1.58 9.08
N THR A 9 15.34 1.92 10.35
CA THR A 9 16.33 2.94 10.74
C THR A 9 17.74 2.54 10.31
N GLY A 10 18.40 3.44 9.58
CA GLY A 10 19.80 3.25 9.13
C GLY A 10 19.96 2.42 7.85
N PHE A 11 18.87 1.91 7.26
CA PHE A 11 18.97 1.07 6.05
C PHE A 11 18.94 1.87 4.74
N ALA A 12 18.48 3.12 4.74
CA ALA A 12 18.39 3.93 3.52
C ALA A 12 19.71 4.02 2.72
N PRO A 13 20.90 4.24 3.34
CA PRO A 13 22.16 4.23 2.60
C PRO A 13 22.50 2.89 1.94
N LEU A 14 22.04 1.77 2.51
CA LEU A 14 22.28 0.42 1.97
C LEU A 14 21.49 0.16 0.69
N THR A 15 20.41 0.91 0.47
CA THR A 15 19.58 0.77 -0.72
C THR A 15 20.18 1.37 -1.98
N GLN A 16 21.16 2.28 -1.82
CA GLN A 16 21.81 3.01 -2.92
C GLN A 16 20.80 3.65 -3.90
N GLY A 17 19.67 4.15 -3.37
CA GLY A 17 18.63 4.79 -4.17
C GLY A 17 17.62 3.84 -4.82
N SER A 18 17.71 2.53 -4.57
CA SER A 18 16.72 1.54 -5.03
C SER A 18 15.68 1.24 -3.95
N SER A 19 14.54 0.67 -4.34
CA SER A 19 13.61 0.09 -3.37
C SER A 19 14.18 -1.21 -2.79
N ALA A 20 13.93 -1.48 -1.50
CA ALA A 20 14.52 -2.61 -0.79
C ALA A 20 13.55 -3.27 0.19
N ILE A 21 13.69 -4.59 0.37
CA ILE A 21 12.88 -5.38 1.28
C ILE A 21 13.80 -6.03 2.31
N PHE A 22 13.50 -5.83 3.59
CA PHE A 22 14.26 -6.35 4.73
C PHE A 22 13.44 -7.36 5.52
N GLY A 23 14.04 -8.50 5.87
CA GLY A 23 13.38 -9.49 6.72
C GLY A 23 13.23 -8.97 8.15
N HIS A 24 11.99 -8.75 8.61
CA HIS A 24 11.72 -8.37 9.99
C HIS A 24 10.27 -8.68 10.39
N ALA A 25 10.05 -9.13 11.63
CA ALA A 25 8.72 -9.54 12.10
C ALA A 25 7.71 -8.38 12.23
N GLN A 26 8.19 -7.18 12.55
CA GLN A 26 7.37 -5.96 12.48
C GLN A 26 7.28 -5.47 11.05
N VAL A 27 6.05 -5.33 10.56
CA VAL A 27 5.73 -4.69 9.27
C VAL A 27 5.97 -3.17 9.37
N ALA A 28 6.72 -2.65 8.42
CA ALA A 28 7.07 -1.25 8.28
C ALA A 28 7.26 -0.91 6.79
N MET A 29 6.96 0.34 6.46
CA MET A 29 7.22 0.95 5.16
C MET A 29 7.86 2.32 5.41
N GLN A 30 8.88 2.66 4.64
CA GLN A 30 9.45 3.98 4.62
C GLN A 30 9.77 4.39 3.18
N THR A 31 9.19 5.50 2.76
CA THR A 31 9.56 6.16 1.50
C THR A 31 10.82 6.99 1.71
N VAL A 32 11.81 6.81 0.84
CA VAL A 32 13.07 7.57 0.87
C VAL A 32 12.92 8.80 -0.04
N PRO A 33 13.24 10.01 0.46
CA PRO A 33 13.21 11.22 -0.36
C PRO A 33 14.12 11.09 -1.59
N THR A 34 13.59 11.49 -2.75
CA THR A 34 14.28 11.50 -4.05
C THR A 34 13.98 12.81 -4.77
N PRO A 35 14.74 13.18 -5.82
CA PRO A 35 14.39 14.30 -6.69
C PRO A 35 12.95 14.20 -7.22
N ALA A 36 12.30 15.34 -7.47
CA ALA A 36 10.87 15.40 -7.78
C ALA A 36 10.46 14.69 -9.08
N ASP A 37 11.41 14.47 -9.98
CA ASP A 37 11.25 13.82 -11.28
C ASP A 37 11.56 12.31 -11.25
N VAL A 38 11.91 11.76 -10.08
CA VAL A 38 12.27 10.35 -9.91
C VAL A 38 11.25 9.66 -9.00
N MET A 39 10.89 8.43 -9.35
CA MET A 39 10.03 7.62 -8.49
C MET A 39 10.74 7.37 -7.15
N PRO A 40 10.07 7.59 -6.01
CA PRO A 40 10.72 7.45 -4.73
C PRO A 40 11.07 5.99 -4.46
N ALA A 41 12.26 5.77 -3.92
CA ALA A 41 12.64 4.47 -3.39
C ALA A 41 11.81 4.15 -2.15
N ILE A 42 11.37 2.90 -2.04
CA ILE A 42 10.54 2.43 -0.93
C ILE A 42 11.26 1.31 -0.23
N MET A 43 11.42 1.45 1.08
CA MET A 43 11.90 0.39 1.96
C MET A 43 10.74 -0.28 2.67
N HIS A 44 10.77 -1.61 2.69
CA HIS A 44 9.75 -2.43 3.35
C HIS A 44 10.37 -3.46 4.28
N THR A 45 9.60 -3.86 5.29
CA THR A 45 9.82 -5.13 5.96
C THR A 45 8.74 -6.13 5.63
N THR A 46 9.05 -7.42 5.75
CA THR A 46 8.18 -8.50 5.26
C THR A 46 7.06 -8.91 6.22
N GLY A 47 7.26 -8.77 7.52
CA GLY A 47 6.65 -9.68 8.49
C GLY A 47 7.50 -10.95 8.67
N SER A 48 7.03 -11.92 9.45
CA SER A 48 7.74 -13.18 9.65
C SER A 48 6.79 -14.37 9.57
N VAL A 49 7.32 -15.58 9.34
CA VAL A 49 6.59 -16.85 9.52
C VAL A 49 6.94 -17.55 10.84
N SER A 50 7.79 -16.91 11.67
CA SER A 50 8.20 -17.45 12.96
C SER A 50 7.12 -17.29 14.03
N LEU A 51 7.13 -18.14 15.05
CA LEU A 51 6.27 -17.98 16.22
C LEU A 51 6.81 -16.89 17.15
N LYS A 52 5.90 -16.17 17.83
CA LYS A 52 6.25 -15.13 18.79
C LYS A 52 7.10 -15.72 19.93
N ASN A 53 8.30 -15.19 20.12
CA ASN A 53 9.20 -15.61 21.20
C ASN A 53 9.98 -14.41 21.79
N TYR A 54 9.34 -13.70 22.71
CA TYR A 54 9.82 -12.43 23.25
C TYR A 54 10.02 -12.48 24.77
N SER A 55 10.94 -11.65 25.28
CA SER A 55 11.17 -11.56 26.72
C SER A 55 10.06 -10.77 27.42
N LYS A 56 9.77 -11.04 28.69
CA LYS A 56 8.79 -10.30 29.51
C LYS A 56 9.26 -8.89 29.94
N THR A 57 10.11 -8.25 29.15
CA THR A 57 10.56 -6.87 29.35
C THR A 57 9.67 -5.94 28.54
N GLY A 58 9.60 -4.65 28.90
CA GLY A 58 8.78 -3.68 28.14
C GLY A 58 9.13 -3.61 26.65
N ARG A 59 10.40 -3.85 26.28
CA ARG A 59 10.84 -3.97 24.88
C ARG A 59 10.32 -5.24 24.21
N GLY A 60 10.32 -6.38 24.91
CA GLY A 60 9.81 -7.63 24.37
C GLY A 60 8.29 -7.61 24.17
N ILE A 61 7.55 -7.01 25.11
CA ILE A 61 6.08 -6.83 24.98
C ILE A 61 5.76 -5.98 23.74
N LYS A 62 6.49 -4.88 23.50
CA LYS A 62 6.33 -4.06 22.29
C LYS A 62 6.64 -4.86 21.02
N ALA A 63 7.72 -5.64 21.03
CA ALA A 63 8.10 -6.49 19.90
C ALA A 63 7.04 -7.56 19.60
N GLU A 64 6.45 -8.15 20.64
CA GLU A 64 5.39 -9.15 20.53
C GLU A 64 4.09 -8.57 19.95
N PHE A 65 3.73 -7.36 20.38
CA PHE A 65 2.59 -6.61 19.83
C PHE A 65 2.77 -6.31 18.34
N HIS A 66 3.98 -5.90 17.93
CA HIS A 66 4.28 -5.59 16.54
C HIS A 66 4.65 -6.80 15.67
N HIS A 67 4.73 -8.01 16.23
CA HIS A 67 5.01 -9.20 15.43
C HIS A 67 3.81 -9.55 14.56
N THR A 68 4.01 -9.48 13.23
CA THR A 68 3.03 -9.84 12.23
C THR A 68 3.43 -11.13 11.52
N LEU A 69 2.55 -12.13 11.59
CA LEU A 69 2.65 -13.32 10.76
C LEU A 69 2.28 -12.94 9.32
N GLY A 70 3.23 -12.90 8.40
CA GLY A 70 2.96 -12.36 7.07
C GLY A 70 4.14 -12.39 6.11
N ALA A 71 3.86 -11.93 4.89
CA ALA A 71 4.81 -11.82 3.80
C ALA A 71 4.49 -10.59 2.94
N VAL A 72 5.39 -10.27 2.01
CA VAL A 72 5.20 -9.25 0.98
C VAL A 72 5.11 -9.94 -0.37
N ILE A 73 4.09 -9.59 -1.16
CA ILE A 73 3.98 -9.95 -2.57
C ILE A 73 4.50 -8.77 -3.39
N VAL A 74 5.36 -9.07 -4.37
CA VAL A 74 5.92 -8.10 -5.30
C VAL A 74 5.55 -8.52 -6.72
N GLU A 75 4.79 -7.69 -7.41
CA GLU A 75 4.47 -7.85 -8.83
C GLU A 75 5.27 -6.84 -9.63
N LYS A 76 6.16 -7.31 -10.50
CA LYS A 76 7.03 -6.46 -11.31
C LYS A 76 6.56 -6.48 -12.77
N LYS A 77 6.47 -5.29 -13.39
CA LYS A 77 6.20 -5.09 -14.81
C LYS A 77 7.17 -4.06 -15.38
N GLY A 78 8.22 -4.54 -16.05
CA GLY A 78 9.32 -3.68 -16.50
C GLY A 78 9.98 -2.98 -15.31
N GLU A 79 10.08 -1.66 -15.35
CA GLU A 79 10.66 -0.83 -14.29
C GLU A 79 9.70 -0.55 -13.13
N TYR A 80 8.41 -0.87 -13.30
CA TYR A 80 7.39 -0.66 -12.27
C TYR A 80 7.20 -1.90 -11.41
N PHE A 81 6.86 -1.68 -10.15
CA PHE A 81 6.44 -2.74 -9.24
C PHE A 81 5.21 -2.32 -8.43
N HIS A 82 4.43 -3.31 -8.03
CA HIS A 82 3.37 -3.18 -7.04
C HIS A 82 3.70 -4.11 -5.88
N MET A 83 3.55 -3.59 -4.66
CA MET A 83 3.81 -4.36 -3.44
C MET A 83 2.58 -4.33 -2.55
N ARG A 84 2.32 -5.46 -1.90
CA ARG A 84 1.28 -5.57 -0.88
C ARG A 84 1.69 -6.60 0.18
N HIS A 85 1.36 -6.32 1.43
CA HIS A 85 1.51 -7.29 2.50
C HIS A 85 0.33 -8.25 2.50
N VAL A 86 0.63 -9.52 2.75
CA VAL A 86 -0.36 -10.52 3.13
C VAL A 86 -0.12 -10.88 4.59
N CYS A 87 -1.13 -10.61 5.42
CA CYS A 87 -1.09 -10.89 6.85
C CYS A 87 -1.97 -12.11 7.13
N ALA A 88 -1.45 -13.04 7.91
CA ALA A 88 -2.20 -14.20 8.34
C ALA A 88 -3.17 -13.83 9.47
N GLN A 89 -4.32 -14.48 9.43
CA GLN A 89 -5.31 -14.52 10.50
C GLN A 89 -4.82 -15.45 11.62
N ASP A 90 -5.52 -15.46 12.76
CA ASP A 90 -5.17 -16.29 13.92
C ASP A 90 -5.10 -17.79 13.61
N ASN A 91 -5.85 -18.25 12.61
CA ASN A 91 -5.85 -19.64 12.14
C ASN A 91 -4.73 -19.95 11.11
N GLY A 92 -3.84 -19.00 10.84
CA GLY A 92 -2.74 -19.10 9.88
C GLY A 92 -3.15 -18.94 8.41
N SER A 93 -4.44 -18.77 8.10
CA SER A 93 -4.88 -18.48 6.72
C SER A 93 -4.70 -16.99 6.40
N PHE A 94 -4.48 -16.66 5.13
CA PHE A 94 -4.36 -15.27 4.69
C PHE A 94 -5.12 -15.05 3.39
N PHE A 95 -5.40 -13.80 3.07
CA PHE A 95 -6.00 -13.41 1.80
C PHE A 95 -4.96 -12.73 0.91
N ASP A 96 -5.02 -13.04 -0.38
CA ASP A 96 -4.46 -12.21 -1.44
C ASP A 96 -5.56 -11.92 -2.46
N LEU A 97 -5.93 -10.65 -2.60
CA LEU A 97 -7.06 -10.21 -3.45
C LEU A 97 -8.35 -11.00 -3.15
N ASP A 98 -8.91 -11.73 -4.11
CA ASP A 98 -10.14 -12.51 -3.97
C ASP A 98 -9.91 -13.96 -3.49
N ARG A 99 -8.67 -14.30 -3.12
CA ARG A 99 -8.25 -15.67 -2.78
C ARG A 99 -7.87 -15.80 -1.32
N GLN A 100 -8.39 -16.84 -0.68
CA GLN A 100 -7.98 -17.28 0.64
C GLN A 100 -7.02 -18.46 0.52
N TYR A 101 -5.88 -18.39 1.22
CA TYR A 101 -4.87 -19.43 1.29
C TYR A 101 -4.88 -20.08 2.67
N THR A 102 -4.82 -21.40 2.70
CA THR A 102 -4.83 -22.23 3.92
C THR A 102 -3.80 -23.35 3.80
N THR A 103 -3.58 -24.10 4.88
CA THR A 103 -2.72 -25.31 4.87
C THR A 103 -3.23 -26.41 3.95
N LYS A 104 -4.52 -26.38 3.54
CA LYS A 104 -5.14 -27.37 2.66
C LYS A 104 -5.19 -26.93 1.19
N GLY A 105 -4.63 -25.76 0.87
CA GLY A 105 -4.71 -25.14 -0.46
C GLY A 105 -5.44 -23.80 -0.42
N TRP A 106 -5.90 -23.34 -1.59
CA TRP A 106 -6.53 -22.03 -1.74
C TRP A 106 -7.93 -22.12 -2.34
N LYS A 107 -8.76 -21.11 -2.06
CA LYS A 107 -10.09 -20.93 -2.64
C LYS A 107 -10.26 -19.47 -3.09
N GLY A 108 -10.70 -19.26 -4.32
CA GLY A 108 -10.95 -17.94 -4.90
C GLY A 108 -12.41 -17.53 -4.87
N GLY A 109 -12.70 -16.38 -5.49
CA GLY A 109 -14.06 -15.89 -5.61
C GLY A 109 -14.67 -15.42 -4.30
N TYR A 110 -13.85 -14.94 -3.36
CA TYR A 110 -14.35 -14.20 -2.21
C TYR A 110 -14.72 -12.77 -2.62
N ARG A 111 -15.73 -12.23 -1.94
CA ARG A 111 -16.19 -10.85 -2.12
C ARG A 111 -15.61 -10.02 -0.99
N ILE A 112 -14.99 -8.86 -1.29
CA ILE A 112 -14.52 -7.97 -0.22
C ILE A 112 -15.67 -7.14 0.37
N GLU A 113 -15.58 -6.78 1.64
CA GLU A 113 -16.59 -5.95 2.31
C GLU A 113 -16.64 -4.53 1.74
N ALA A 114 -15.48 -3.90 1.58
CA ALA A 114 -15.39 -2.57 1.01
C ALA A 114 -14.11 -2.37 0.20
N LEU A 115 -14.22 -1.60 -0.88
CA LEU A 115 -13.08 -0.98 -1.56
C LEU A 115 -13.07 0.50 -1.18
N VAL A 116 -11.97 0.97 -0.58
CA VAL A 116 -11.74 2.40 -0.34
C VAL A 116 -10.76 2.87 -1.39
N THR A 117 -11.20 3.74 -2.29
CA THR A 117 -10.32 4.33 -3.31
C THR A 117 -9.60 5.55 -2.74
N GLY A 118 -8.44 5.87 -3.33
CA GLY A 118 -7.71 7.11 -3.04
C GLY A 118 -8.35 8.31 -3.71
N ASP A 119 -7.57 9.38 -3.85
CA ASP A 119 -8.06 10.64 -4.40
C ASP A 119 -8.39 10.50 -5.88
N GLU A 120 -9.68 10.58 -6.21
CA GLU A 120 -10.14 10.22 -7.54
C GLU A 120 -10.05 11.34 -8.56
N HIS A 121 -10.30 12.58 -8.14
CA HIS A 121 -10.34 13.77 -8.98
C HIS A 121 -11.01 13.47 -10.33
N CYS A 122 -12.27 13.04 -10.30
CA CYS A 122 -12.91 12.27 -11.38
C CYS A 122 -12.80 12.90 -12.79
N LEU A 123 -12.75 14.24 -12.87
CA LEU A 123 -12.60 14.97 -14.12
C LEU A 123 -11.20 14.78 -14.74
N TRP A 124 -10.18 14.65 -13.89
CA TRP A 124 -8.76 14.55 -14.24
C TRP A 124 -8.19 13.13 -14.10
N MET A 125 -9.03 12.17 -13.72
CA MET A 125 -8.62 10.79 -13.50
C MET A 125 -7.98 10.20 -14.77
N ASN A 126 -6.78 9.64 -14.61
CA ASN A 126 -6.11 8.94 -15.70
C ASN A 126 -7.01 7.80 -16.25
N PRO A 127 -7.30 7.75 -17.57
CA PRO A 127 -8.19 6.75 -18.16
C PRO A 127 -7.76 5.30 -17.90
N GLU A 128 -6.46 5.02 -17.82
CA GLU A 128 -5.95 3.69 -17.55
C GLU A 128 -6.17 3.27 -16.10
N VAL A 129 -6.03 4.20 -15.15
CA VAL A 129 -6.35 3.98 -13.74
C VAL A 129 -7.85 3.76 -13.56
N LYS A 130 -8.68 4.57 -14.25
CA LYS A 130 -10.13 4.40 -14.25
C LYS A 130 -10.53 3.01 -14.77
N ARG A 131 -9.96 2.59 -15.90
CA ARG A 131 -10.19 1.26 -16.48
C ARG A 131 -9.72 0.15 -15.55
N GLY A 132 -8.52 0.25 -15.00
CA GLY A 132 -7.96 -0.74 -14.06
C GLY A 132 -8.71 -0.84 -12.73
N THR A 133 -9.40 0.23 -12.31
CA THR A 133 -10.16 0.24 -11.05
C THR A 133 -11.61 -0.19 -11.27
N TYR A 134 -12.30 0.43 -12.23
CA TYR A 134 -13.74 0.35 -12.42
C TYR A 134 -14.20 -0.34 -13.71
N GLY A 135 -13.29 -0.54 -14.66
CA GLY A 135 -13.61 -1.15 -15.95
C GLY A 135 -13.63 -2.68 -15.92
N GLU A 136 -13.96 -3.26 -17.08
CA GLU A 136 -13.94 -4.70 -17.31
C GLU A 136 -12.52 -5.27 -17.09
N GLY A 137 -12.42 -6.39 -16.37
CA GLY A 137 -11.17 -6.99 -15.91
C GLY A 137 -10.45 -6.19 -14.82
N GLY A 138 -11.07 -5.12 -14.30
CA GLY A 138 -10.50 -4.25 -13.27
C GLY A 138 -10.71 -4.73 -11.83
N LEU A 139 -10.24 -3.92 -10.88
CA LEU A 139 -10.25 -4.22 -9.46
C LEU A 139 -11.67 -4.46 -8.90
N CYS A 140 -12.64 -3.66 -9.33
CA CYS A 140 -14.03 -3.82 -8.90
C CYS A 140 -14.65 -5.12 -9.41
N GLU A 141 -14.28 -5.59 -10.60
CA GLU A 141 -14.76 -6.88 -11.13
C GLU A 141 -14.09 -8.06 -10.44
N LEU A 142 -12.79 -7.97 -10.18
CA LEU A 142 -12.04 -9.01 -9.47
C LEU A 142 -12.53 -9.17 -8.01
N LEU A 143 -12.56 -8.06 -7.26
CA LEU A 143 -12.82 -8.09 -5.81
C LEU A 143 -14.31 -8.04 -5.46
N ARG A 144 -15.15 -7.59 -6.41
CA ARG A 144 -16.60 -7.45 -6.29
C ARG A 144 -17.02 -6.76 -4.97
N PRO A 145 -16.51 -5.58 -4.59
CA PRO A 145 -16.80 -5.00 -3.27
C PRO A 145 -18.31 -4.87 -2.95
N LYS A 146 -18.72 -5.05 -1.68
CA LYS A 146 -20.11 -4.73 -1.27
C LYS A 146 -20.37 -3.24 -1.23
N VAL A 147 -19.37 -2.47 -0.80
CA VAL A 147 -19.41 -1.01 -0.73
C VAL A 147 -18.16 -0.44 -1.38
N ILE A 148 -18.29 0.64 -2.15
CA ILE A 148 -17.17 1.42 -2.66
C ILE A 148 -17.20 2.78 -1.98
N VAL A 149 -16.14 3.12 -1.24
CA VAL A 149 -15.96 4.42 -0.62
C VAL A 149 -15.02 5.23 -1.51
N ARG A 150 -15.54 6.32 -2.08
CA ARG A 150 -14.84 7.13 -3.07
C ARG A 150 -14.38 8.45 -2.46
N HIS A 151 -13.06 8.69 -2.46
CA HIS A 151 -12.47 9.92 -1.91
C HIS A 151 -12.10 10.91 -3.00
N ASP A 152 -12.11 12.20 -2.63
CA ASP A 152 -11.74 13.36 -3.46
C ASP A 152 -12.27 13.29 -4.90
N VAL A 153 -13.55 12.91 -5.01
CA VAL A 153 -14.27 12.83 -6.29
C VAL A 153 -14.29 14.20 -6.99
N LEU A 154 -14.41 15.27 -6.21
CA LEU A 154 -14.43 16.66 -6.67
C LEU A 154 -13.05 17.31 -6.49
N ASP A 155 -12.47 17.75 -7.60
CA ASP A 155 -11.17 18.46 -7.61
C ASP A 155 -11.28 19.95 -7.23
N ALA A 156 -12.43 20.57 -7.51
CA ALA A 156 -12.67 22.01 -7.30
C ALA A 156 -11.69 22.95 -8.03
N TYR A 157 -11.06 22.49 -9.13
CA TYR A 157 -10.13 23.29 -9.97
C TYR A 157 -10.61 24.71 -10.21
N SER A 158 -11.85 24.87 -10.68
CA SER A 158 -12.45 26.14 -11.09
C SER A 158 -12.45 27.17 -9.96
N ILE A 159 -12.75 26.75 -8.73
CA ILE A 159 -12.89 27.60 -7.54
C ILE A 159 -11.69 27.56 -6.58
N SER A 160 -10.60 26.88 -6.95
CA SER A 160 -9.42 26.71 -6.10
C SER A 160 -8.83 28.04 -5.63
N HIS A 161 -8.70 28.20 -4.31
CA HIS A 161 -8.16 29.40 -3.67
C HIS A 161 -6.64 29.55 -3.89
N HIS A 162 -5.92 28.45 -4.11
CA HIS A 162 -4.50 28.45 -4.47
C HIS A 162 -4.25 29.13 -5.82
N HIS A 163 -5.25 29.12 -6.73
CA HIS A 163 -5.14 29.74 -8.05
C HIS A 163 -5.46 31.24 -8.03
N ARG A 164 -5.99 31.81 -6.93
CA ARG A 164 -6.50 33.20 -6.91
C ARG A 164 -5.44 34.26 -7.24
N LYS A 165 -4.18 34.02 -6.86
CA LYS A 165 -3.08 34.96 -7.08
C LYS A 165 -2.28 34.69 -8.37
N ASN A 166 -2.69 33.70 -9.16
CA ASN A 166 -2.01 33.33 -10.40
C ASN A 166 -2.85 33.78 -11.61
N ALA A 167 -2.51 34.93 -12.18
CA ALA A 167 -3.26 35.55 -13.28
C ALA A 167 -3.32 34.66 -14.54
N VAL A 168 -2.25 33.92 -14.84
CA VAL A 168 -2.20 33.01 -16.00
C VAL A 168 -3.19 31.86 -15.83
N VAL A 169 -3.20 31.23 -14.65
CA VAL A 169 -4.14 30.13 -14.34
C VAL A 169 -5.59 30.64 -14.31
N GLN A 170 -5.84 31.86 -13.83
CA GLN A 170 -7.18 32.44 -13.84
C GLN A 170 -7.68 32.71 -15.26
N TRP A 171 -6.83 33.23 -16.14
CA TRP A 171 -7.16 33.45 -17.54
C TRP A 171 -7.46 32.13 -18.26
N ALA A 172 -6.62 31.10 -18.09
CA ALA A 172 -6.81 29.78 -18.70
C ALA A 172 -8.08 29.05 -18.25
N LYS A 173 -8.72 29.45 -17.15
CA LYS A 173 -10.00 28.90 -16.68
C LYS A 173 -11.23 29.53 -17.33
N GLN A 174 -11.06 30.65 -18.04
CA GLN A 174 -12.16 31.38 -18.69
C GLN A 174 -12.42 30.89 -20.12
N GLU A 175 -11.49 30.12 -20.69
CA GLU A 175 -11.64 29.39 -21.96
C GLU A 175 -12.23 28.00 -21.73
#